data_AF-A0A960CW87-F1
#
_entry.id   AF-A0A960CW87-F1
#
_cell.length_a   1.000
_cell.length_b   1.000
_cell.length_c   1.000
_cell.angle_alpha   90.00
_cell.angle_beta   90.00
_cell.angle_gamma   90.00
#
_symmetry.space_group_name_H-M   'P 1'
#
loop_
_entity.id
_entity.type
_entity.pdbx_description
1 polymer ?
#
loop_
_entity_poly.entity_id
_entity_poly.type
_entity_poly.pdbx_seq_one_letter_code
_entity_poly.pdbx_strand_id
1 'polypeptide(L)'
;MILNHSYRSWIFGRALADVDDSDVDEELLFAGMLLHDHGIEPVVPGEDFTLGSAQRADECARAAELDDARTTTLADAITVHTTPGITVERDGAPGYYIQNGALVDVGGNRI
;
A
#
# COMPACT_ATOMS: atom_id res chain seq x y z
N MET A 1 10.97 12.95 -3.05
CA MET A 1 11.17 12.25 -1.75
C MET A 1 10.26 11.04 -1.66
N ILE A 2 8.94 11.23 -1.79
CA ILE A 2 7.93 10.16 -1.76
C ILE A 2 8.18 9.08 -2.81
N LEU A 3 8.46 9.43 -4.08
CA LEU A 3 8.72 8.42 -5.11
C LEU A 3 9.88 7.47 -4.76
N ASN A 4 10.98 8.00 -4.22
CA ASN A 4 12.11 7.15 -3.80
C ASN A 4 11.75 6.31 -2.56
N HIS A 5 10.91 6.82 -1.67
CA HIS A 5 10.36 6.08 -0.54
C HIS A 5 9.52 4.90 -1.06
N SER A 6 8.54 5.15 -1.92
CA SER A 6 7.69 4.13 -2.55
C SER A 6 8.47 2.97 -3.16
N TYR A 7 9.52 3.25 -3.94
CA TYR A 7 10.34 2.18 -4.52
C TYR A 7 11.11 1.37 -3.48
N ARG A 8 11.70 2.01 -2.46
CA ARG A 8 12.40 1.28 -1.40
C ARG A 8 11.42 0.47 -0.55
N SER A 9 10.29 1.05 -0.18
CA SER A 9 9.23 0.39 0.56
C SER A 9 8.68 -0.83 -0.19
N TRP A 10 8.52 -0.75 -1.52
CA TRP A 10 8.19 -1.92 -2.33
C TRP A 10 9.23 -3.05 -2.22
N ILE A 11 10.52 -2.73 -2.35
CA ILE A 11 11.60 -3.72 -2.20
C ILE A 11 11.51 -4.39 -0.82
N PHE A 12 11.31 -3.61 0.24
CA PHE A 12 11.19 -4.16 1.59
C PHE A 12 9.91 -4.97 1.79
N GLY A 13 8.77 -4.49 1.31
CA GLY A 13 7.50 -5.21 1.38
C GLY A 13 7.56 -6.54 0.64
N ARG A 14 8.17 -6.58 -0.55
CA ARG A 14 8.37 -7.80 -1.32
C ARG A 14 9.31 -8.78 -0.60
N ALA A 15 10.42 -8.28 -0.05
CA ALA A 15 11.35 -9.10 0.71
C ALA A 15 10.72 -9.69 1.98
N LEU A 16 9.87 -8.93 2.67
CA LEU A 16 9.12 -9.43 3.82
C LEU A 16 8.10 -10.50 3.41
N ALA A 17 7.40 -10.30 2.29
CA ALA A 17 6.48 -11.31 1.76
C ALA A 17 7.21 -12.61 1.40
N ASP A 18 8.42 -12.53 0.82
CA ASP A 18 9.26 -13.70 0.55
C ASP A 18 9.70 -14.42 1.83
N VAL A 19 10.08 -13.68 2.87
CA VAL A 19 10.46 -14.26 4.18
C VAL A 19 9.28 -14.97 4.84
N ASP A 20 8.09 -14.40 4.70
CA ASP A 20 6.85 -14.92 5.28
C ASP A 20 6.18 -16.01 4.40
N ASP A 21 6.78 -16.39 3.26
CA ASP A 21 6.23 -17.33 2.25
C ASP A 21 4.81 -16.96 1.80
N SER A 22 4.57 -15.65 1.61
CA SER A 22 3.27 -15.11 1.24
C SER A 22 3.09 -15.00 -0.27
N ASP A 23 1.95 -15.51 -0.78
CA ASP A 23 1.51 -15.38 -2.17
C ASP A 23 0.78 -14.03 -2.42
N VAL A 24 1.38 -12.93 -1.95
CA VAL A 24 0.81 -11.60 -2.16
C VAL A 24 0.82 -11.24 -3.65
N ASP A 25 -0.29 -10.67 -4.15
CA ASP A 25 -0.37 -10.17 -5.51
C ASP A 25 0.68 -9.07 -5.73
N GLU A 26 1.71 -9.39 -6.52
CA GLU A 26 2.87 -8.53 -6.75
C GLU A 26 2.50 -7.21 -7.44
N GLU A 27 1.53 -7.24 -8.36
CA GLU A 27 1.07 -6.05 -9.07
C GLU A 27 0.33 -5.11 -8.10
N LEU A 28 -0.53 -5.64 -7.22
CA LEU A 28 -1.21 -4.84 -6.20
C LEU A 28 -0.24 -4.30 -5.16
N LEU A 29 0.75 -5.09 -4.74
CA LEU A 29 1.80 -4.64 -3.83
C LEU A 29 2.62 -3.49 -4.44
N PHE A 30 3.03 -3.62 -5.71
CA PHE A 30 3.78 -2.58 -6.40
C PHE A 30 2.96 -1.30 -6.60
N ALA A 31 1.74 -1.43 -7.13
CA ALA A 31 0.84 -0.29 -7.34
C ALA A 31 0.50 0.41 -6.03
N GLY A 32 0.19 -0.35 -4.98
CA GLY A 32 -0.10 0.17 -3.65
C GLY A 32 1.06 0.96 -3.07
N MET A 33 2.29 0.46 -3.18
CA MET A 33 3.49 1.17 -2.73
C MET A 33 3.74 2.48 -3.48
N LEU A 34 3.48 2.53 -4.78
CA LEU A 34 3.60 3.77 -5.55
C LEU A 34 2.56 4.82 -5.18
N LEU A 35 1.40 4.42 -4.67
CA LEU A 35 0.23 5.28 -4.50
C LEU A 35 -0.16 5.56 -3.05
N HIS A 36 0.31 4.79 -2.06
CA HIS A 36 -0.14 4.89 -0.67
C HIS A 36 0.00 6.28 -0.05
N ASP A 37 1.02 7.02 -0.45
CA ASP A 37 1.34 8.37 0.03
C ASP A 37 0.86 9.49 -0.91
N HIS A 38 0.11 9.17 -1.97
CA HIS A 38 -0.32 10.19 -2.93
C HIS A 38 -1.12 11.32 -2.28
N GLY A 39 -2.05 10.99 -1.38
CA GLY A 39 -2.90 11.94 -0.70
C GLY A 39 -2.18 12.83 0.32
N ILE A 40 -0.86 12.64 0.58
CA ILE A 40 -0.09 13.54 1.45
C ILE A 40 -0.01 14.95 0.85
N GLU A 41 0.04 15.05 -0.49
CA GLU A 41 0.10 16.34 -1.20
C GLU A 41 -0.77 16.28 -2.46
N PRO A 42 -1.80 17.15 -2.60
CA PRO A 42 -2.12 18.28 -1.72
C PRO A 42 -2.86 17.89 -0.44
N VAL A 43 -2.58 18.62 0.64
CA VAL A 43 -3.31 18.48 1.90
C VAL A 43 -4.73 19.02 1.75
N VAL A 44 -5.73 18.16 1.97
CA VAL A 44 -7.14 18.55 1.99
C VAL A 44 -7.64 18.61 3.45
N PRO A 45 -8.03 19.79 3.96
CA PRO A 45 -8.45 19.92 5.36
C PRO A 45 -9.66 19.05 5.71
N GLY A 46 -9.50 18.22 6.74
CA GLY A 46 -10.56 17.35 7.25
C GLY A 46 -10.68 16.01 6.53
N GLU A 47 -9.79 15.70 5.58
CA GLU A 47 -9.73 14.41 4.90
C GLU A 47 -8.53 13.59 5.37
N ASP A 48 -8.74 12.28 5.49
CA ASP A 48 -7.64 11.33 5.71
C ASP A 48 -6.89 11.13 4.39
N PHE A 49 -5.57 11.35 4.40
CA PHE A 49 -4.74 11.25 3.20
C PHE A 49 -4.81 9.86 2.56
N THR A 50 -5.06 8.81 3.35
CA THR A 50 -5.19 7.44 2.85
C THR A 50 -6.41 7.28 1.94
N LEU A 51 -7.50 8.03 2.18
CA LEU A 51 -8.67 8.05 1.32
C LEU A 51 -8.40 8.77 -0.01
N GLY A 52 -7.65 9.89 0.03
CA GLY A 52 -7.19 10.57 -1.18
C GLY A 52 -6.25 9.70 -2.02
N SER A 53 -5.35 8.96 -1.36
CA SER A 53 -4.49 7.96 -2.00
C SER A 53 -5.31 6.82 -2.63
N ALA A 54 -6.30 6.29 -1.91
CA ALA A 54 -7.17 5.22 -2.38
C ALA A 54 -8.02 5.66 -3.58
N GLN A 55 -8.55 6.88 -3.57
CA GLN A 55 -9.27 7.44 -4.71
C GLN A 55 -8.37 7.52 -5.95
N ARG A 56 -7.14 8.02 -5.79
CA ARG A 56 -6.18 8.07 -6.90
C ARG A 56 -5.86 6.67 -7.44
N ALA A 57 -5.79 5.68 -6.55
CA ALA A 57 -5.55 4.30 -6.92
C ALA A 57 -6.73 3.66 -7.67
N ASP A 58 -7.98 3.94 -7.27
CA ASP A 58 -9.18 3.52 -8.01
C ASP A 58 -9.18 4.11 -9.43
N GLU A 59 -8.86 5.40 -9.58
CA GLU A 59 -8.75 6.05 -10.89
C GLU A 59 -7.67 5.39 -11.77
N CYS A 60 -6.51 5.07 -11.19
CA CYS A 60 -5.43 4.36 -11.87
C CYS A 60 -5.83 2.94 -12.27
N ALA A 61 -6.45 2.19 -11.37
CA ALA A 61 -6.88 0.81 -11.58
C ALA A 61 -7.94 0.72 -12.69
N ARG A 62 -8.93 1.62 -12.68
CA ARG A 62 -9.95 1.71 -13.74
C ARG A 62 -9.33 2.07 -15.08
N ALA A 63 -8.39 3.01 -15.11
CA ALA A 63 -7.68 3.38 -16.34
C ALA A 63 -6.82 2.22 -16.89
N ALA A 64 -6.36 1.32 -16.02
CA ALA A 64 -5.64 0.11 -16.37
C ALA A 64 -6.56 -1.11 -16.64
N GLU A 65 -7.89 -0.92 -16.61
CA GLU A 65 -8.89 -1.98 -16.81
C GLU A 65 -8.74 -3.15 -15.82
N LEU A 66 -8.30 -2.85 -14.60
CA LEU A 66 -8.25 -3.82 -13.51
C LEU A 66 -9.67 -4.25 -13.12
N ASP A 67 -9.86 -5.52 -12.75
CA ASP A 67 -11.19 -5.98 -12.31
C ASP A 67 -11.61 -5.31 -10.98
N ASP A 68 -12.92 -5.30 -10.75
CA ASP A 68 -13.50 -4.62 -9.58
C ASP A 68 -12.96 -5.17 -8.25
N ALA A 69 -12.73 -6.48 -8.15
CA ALA A 69 -12.28 -7.10 -6.90
C ALA A 69 -10.83 -6.70 -6.58
N ARG A 70 -9.94 -6.70 -7.58
CA ARG A 70 -8.56 -6.22 -7.44
C ARG A 70 -8.50 -4.71 -7.19
N THR A 71 -9.39 -3.94 -7.82
CA THR A 71 -9.51 -2.49 -7.59
C THR A 71 -9.90 -2.19 -6.14
N THR A 72 -10.93 -2.86 -5.61
CA THR A 72 -11.31 -2.76 -4.19
C THR A 72 -10.16 -3.19 -3.28
N THR A 73 -9.50 -4.31 -3.58
CA THR A 73 -8.35 -4.79 -2.80
C THR A 73 -7.23 -3.75 -2.72
N LEU A 74 -6.91 -3.08 -3.83
CA LEU A 74 -5.89 -2.04 -3.86
C LEU A 74 -6.28 -0.82 -3.00
N ALA A 75 -7.51 -0.35 -3.14
CA ALA A 75 -8.02 0.78 -2.36
C ALA A 75 -8.08 0.47 -0.85
N ASP A 76 -8.53 -0.72 -0.48
CA ASP A 76 -8.57 -1.18 0.92
C ASP A 76 -7.16 -1.30 1.51
N ALA A 77 -6.23 -1.88 0.75
CA ALA A 77 -4.84 -2.02 1.17
C ALA A 77 -4.15 -0.67 1.42
N ILE A 78 -4.39 0.31 0.55
CA ILE A 78 -3.93 1.69 0.74
C ILE A 78 -4.66 2.35 1.92
N THR A 79 -5.94 2.11 2.13
CA THR A 79 -6.65 2.74 3.26
C THR A 79 -6.15 2.20 4.60
N VAL A 80 -5.90 0.90 4.68
CA VAL A 80 -5.58 0.22 5.94
C VAL A 80 -4.11 0.34 6.36
N HIS A 81 -3.19 0.77 5.47
CA HIS A 81 -1.75 0.69 5.71
C HIS A 81 -1.23 1.52 6.89
N THR A 82 -1.96 2.50 7.38
CA THR A 82 -1.61 3.27 8.59
C THR A 82 -2.26 2.73 9.87
N THR A 83 -3.13 1.72 9.75
CA THR A 83 -3.88 1.15 10.88
C THR A 83 -2.96 0.29 11.74
N PRO A 84 -2.82 0.57 13.05
CA PRO A 84 -2.00 -0.24 13.94
C PRO A 84 -2.56 -1.67 14.08
N GLY A 85 -1.67 -2.68 14.06
CA GLY A 85 -2.03 -4.06 14.38
C GLY A 85 -2.83 -4.78 13.30
N ILE A 86 -2.58 -4.46 12.04
CA ILE A 86 -3.14 -5.21 10.91
C ILE A 86 -2.46 -6.56 10.73
N THR A 87 -3.20 -7.55 10.24
CA THR A 87 -2.71 -8.89 9.95
C THR A 87 -3.15 -9.32 8.55
N VAL A 88 -2.43 -10.28 7.97
CA VAL A 88 -2.75 -10.82 6.65
C VAL A 88 -4.17 -11.43 6.63
N GLU A 89 -4.57 -12.12 7.69
CA GLU A 89 -5.86 -12.82 7.78
C GLU A 89 -7.05 -11.87 7.87
N ARG A 90 -6.89 -10.71 8.52
CA ARG A 90 -7.97 -9.75 8.74
C ARG A 90 -8.04 -8.69 7.65
N ASP A 91 -6.89 -8.18 7.23
CA ASP A 91 -6.78 -6.96 6.43
C ASP A 91 -6.18 -7.22 5.04
N GLY A 92 -5.83 -8.47 4.74
CA GLY A 92 -5.28 -8.89 3.45
C GLY A 92 -3.77 -8.69 3.34
N ALA A 93 -3.14 -9.57 2.55
CA ALA A 93 -1.70 -9.52 2.32
C ALA A 93 -1.21 -8.18 1.74
N PRO A 94 -1.89 -7.56 0.74
CA PRO A 94 -1.43 -6.29 0.19
C PRO A 94 -1.35 -5.18 1.25
N GLY A 95 -2.38 -5.00 2.08
CA GLY A 95 -2.39 -3.98 3.13
C GLY A 95 -1.29 -4.22 4.16
N TYR A 96 -1.12 -5.47 4.58
CA TYR A 96 -0.07 -5.87 5.54
C TYR A 96 1.34 -5.57 5.02
N TYR A 97 1.65 -5.96 3.78
CA TYR A 97 2.99 -5.75 3.22
C TYR A 97 3.26 -4.32 2.76
N ILE A 98 2.22 -3.55 2.39
CA ILE A 98 2.33 -2.10 2.20
C ILE A 98 2.75 -1.41 3.50
N GLN A 99 2.04 -1.68 4.59
CA GLN A 99 2.39 -1.10 5.89
C GLN A 99 3.80 -1.48 6.32
N ASN A 100 4.12 -2.78 6.32
CA ASN A 100 5.40 -3.22 6.86
C ASN A 100 6.57 -2.78 5.99
N GLY A 101 6.44 -2.77 4.66
CA GLY A 101 7.47 -2.22 3.78
C GLY A 101 7.70 -0.71 3.97
N ALA A 102 6.63 0.07 4.17
CA ALA A 102 6.74 1.49 4.50
C ALA A 102 7.42 1.70 5.87
N LEU A 103 7.05 0.92 6.88
CA LEU A 103 7.63 1.00 8.24
C LEU A 103 9.08 0.54 8.31
N VAL A 104 9.51 -0.39 7.45
CA VAL A 104 10.94 -0.73 7.30
C VAL A 104 11.72 0.51 6.83
N ASP A 105 11.25 1.19 5.79
CA ASP A 105 11.96 2.34 5.22
C ASP A 105 12.03 3.55 6.17
N VAL A 106 10.99 3.75 6.98
CA VAL A 106 10.90 4.89 7.91
C VAL A 106 11.52 4.61 9.27
N GLY A 107 11.36 3.39 9.80
CA GLY A 107 11.66 3.07 11.19
C GLY A 107 12.55 1.83 11.40
N GLY A 108 12.97 1.14 10.33
CA GLY A 108 13.74 -0.10 10.44
C GLY A 108 12.97 -1.24 11.10
N ASN A 109 11.64 -1.23 11.02
CA ASN A 109 10.82 -2.27 11.65
C ASN A 109 11.12 -3.64 11.05
N ARG A 110 11.06 -4.71 11.88
CA ARG A 110 11.35 -6.10 11.47
C ARG A 110 12.75 -6.34 10.86
N ILE A 111 13.74 -5.47 11.14
CA ILE A 111 15.18 -5.65 10.81
C ILE A 111 16.00 -5.90 12.09
#